data_AF-A0A932PGG9-F1
#
_entry.id   AF-A0A932PGG9-F1
#
_cell.length_a   1.000
_cell.length_b   1.000
_cell.length_c   1.000
_cell.angle_alpha   90.00
_cell.angle_beta   90.00
_cell.angle_gamma   90.00
#
_symmetry.space_group_name_H-M   'P 1'
#
loop_
_entity.id
_entity.type
_entity.pdbx_description
1 polymer ?
#
loop_
_entity_poly.entity_id
_entity_poly.type
_entity_poly.pdbx_seq_one_letter_code
_entity_poly.pdbx_strand_id
1 'polypeptide(L)'
;SYAPFQVGSTPQPGKPFNVRGISLAGGVTVTDVERRTQLARDLDVVFGEFEGKSDLLSGLDKFGEQAFDILRSKRAREAFDVSKESPEIAKAFGDQAFGQSCLLATRLVEAGVRFVTVSFGGWDTHQNNFDTLKNRNLPQLDAGLSGLFTTLASKGLLESTSVFVTGEFGRTPKVNQRAGRDHWARAMFVLLAGGGMRGGQVIGESNDKGQEPASRPITPDEVAASFYHSLGIDHTKEYHTNIGRPVMIVREGKLIPELFA
;
A
#
# COMPACT_ATOMS: atom_id res chain seq x y z
N SER A 1 -18.53 7.00 -2.85
CA SER A 1 -17.60 5.88 -3.04
C SER A 1 -16.28 6.24 -2.38
N TYR A 2 -15.79 5.44 -1.44
CA TYR A 2 -14.49 5.68 -0.80
C TYR A 2 -13.45 4.83 -1.53
N ALA A 3 -12.67 5.44 -2.42
CA ALA A 3 -11.54 4.80 -3.08
C ALA A 3 -10.24 5.37 -2.52
N PRO A 4 -9.17 4.56 -2.37
CA PRO A 4 -7.87 5.09 -1.99
C PRO A 4 -7.37 6.08 -3.05
N PHE A 5 -6.62 7.10 -2.64
CA PHE A 5 -5.99 8.02 -3.56
C PHE A 5 -4.95 7.27 -4.40
N GLN A 6 -5.16 7.22 -5.72
CA GLN A 6 -4.28 6.52 -6.65
C GLN A 6 -3.27 7.49 -7.25
N VAL A 7 -1.99 7.10 -7.15
CA VAL A 7 -0.88 7.89 -7.69
C VAL A 7 -0.84 7.84 -9.23
N GLY A 8 -1.20 6.70 -9.83
CA GLY A 8 -1.36 6.55 -11.28
C GLY A 8 -0.07 6.59 -12.11
N SER A 9 1.10 6.79 -11.50
CA SER A 9 2.41 6.78 -12.14
C SER A 9 3.51 6.34 -11.17
N THR A 10 4.69 6.02 -11.70
CA THR A 10 5.85 5.57 -10.92
C THR A 10 6.84 6.73 -10.73
N PRO A 11 7.38 6.94 -9.51
CA PRO A 11 8.47 7.89 -9.28
C PRO A 11 9.73 7.55 -10.06
N GLN A 12 10.47 8.57 -10.49
CA GLN A 12 11.77 8.40 -11.14
C GLN A 12 12.90 8.81 -10.18
N PRO A 13 14.02 8.07 -10.18
CA PRO A 13 15.16 8.38 -9.31
C PRO A 13 15.63 9.83 -9.47
N GLY A 14 15.82 10.51 -8.33
CA GLY A 14 16.39 11.86 -8.26
C GLY A 14 15.54 12.96 -8.91
N LYS A 15 14.31 12.67 -9.33
CA LYS A 15 13.41 13.67 -9.94
C LYS A 15 12.25 13.98 -9.01
N PRO A 16 11.78 15.24 -8.99
CA PRO A 16 10.55 15.58 -8.31
C PRO A 16 9.39 14.75 -8.86
N PHE A 17 8.73 14.02 -7.97
CA PHE A 17 7.58 13.23 -8.34
C PHE A 17 6.30 13.99 -8.05
N ASN A 18 5.56 14.28 -9.11
CA ASN A 18 4.35 15.08 -9.10
C ASN A 18 3.16 14.20 -9.46
N VAL A 19 2.19 14.11 -8.55
CA VAL A 19 0.97 13.35 -8.78
C VAL A 19 -0.10 14.25 -9.38
N ARG A 20 -0.78 13.77 -10.43
CA ARG A 20 -1.92 14.46 -11.03
C ARG A 20 -2.99 14.68 -9.96
N GLY A 21 -3.38 15.94 -9.76
CA GLY A 21 -4.32 16.33 -8.71
C GLY A 21 -3.66 16.78 -7.38
N ILE A 22 -2.33 16.68 -7.26
CA ILE A 22 -1.52 17.22 -6.14
C ILE A 22 -0.50 18.25 -6.63
N SER A 23 -0.13 18.21 -7.92
CA SER A 23 0.71 19.22 -8.57
C SER A 23 -0.11 20.16 -9.43
N LEU A 24 0.19 21.45 -9.36
CA LEU A 24 -0.37 22.48 -10.24
C LEU A 24 0.28 22.37 -11.63
N ALA A 25 -0.53 22.20 -12.68
CA ALA A 25 -0.04 22.12 -14.04
C ALA A 25 0.00 23.50 -14.73
N GLY A 26 0.95 23.71 -15.64
CA GLY A 26 0.91 24.82 -16.61
C GLY A 26 1.13 26.23 -16.06
N GLY A 27 1.92 26.40 -15.00
CA GLY A 27 2.21 27.73 -14.43
C GLY A 27 1.08 28.32 -13.59
N VAL A 28 0.03 27.55 -13.32
CA VAL A 28 -1.05 27.92 -12.39
C VAL A 28 -0.47 27.99 -10.97
N THR A 29 -0.62 29.13 -10.30
CA THR A 29 -0.20 29.30 -8.91
C THR A 29 -1.27 28.80 -7.94
N VAL A 30 -0.91 28.57 -6.67
CA VAL A 30 -1.89 28.26 -5.61
C VAL A 30 -2.96 29.36 -5.55
N THR A 31 -2.55 30.62 -5.71
CA THR A 31 -3.43 31.79 -5.75
C THR A 31 -4.41 31.76 -6.93
N ASP A 32 -4.00 31.24 -8.09
CA ASP A 32 -4.90 31.09 -9.23
C ASP A 32 -5.95 30.00 -8.99
N VAL A 33 -5.59 28.92 -8.31
CA VAL A 33 -6.56 27.90 -7.91
C VAL A 33 -7.49 28.42 -6.83
N GLU A 34 -6.98 29.11 -5.80
CA GLU A 34 -7.79 29.78 -4.77
C GLU A 34 -8.82 30.71 -5.39
N ARG A 35 -8.41 31.55 -6.35
CA ARG A 35 -9.31 32.48 -7.04
C ARG A 35 -10.41 31.75 -7.82
N ARG A 36 -10.07 30.65 -8.51
CA ARG A 36 -11.03 29.84 -9.28
C ARG A 36 -12.00 29.10 -8.38
N THR A 37 -11.52 28.52 -7.28
CA THR A 37 -12.37 27.84 -6.29
C THR A 37 -13.30 28.83 -5.60
N GLN A 38 -12.82 30.03 -5.27
CA GLN A 38 -13.66 31.08 -4.70
C GLN A 38 -14.75 31.52 -5.69
N LEU A 39 -14.39 31.77 -6.95
CA LEU A 39 -15.35 32.13 -7.99
C LEU A 39 -16.41 31.04 -8.21
N ALA A 40 -16.00 29.77 -8.19
CA ALA A 40 -16.92 28.64 -8.29
C ALA A 40 -17.89 28.61 -7.10
N ARG A 41 -17.39 28.78 -5.86
CA ARG A 41 -18.23 28.89 -4.67
C ARG A 41 -19.19 30.08 -4.73
N ASP A 42 -18.73 31.24 -5.20
CA ASP A 42 -19.57 32.42 -5.33
C ASP A 42 -20.68 32.18 -6.36
N LEU A 43 -20.38 31.49 -7.46
CA LEU A 43 -21.36 31.07 -8.48
C LEU A 43 -22.36 30.04 -7.89
N ASP A 44 -21.88 29.03 -7.17
CA ASP A 44 -22.69 28.00 -6.55
C ASP A 44 -23.60 28.54 -5.45
N VAL A 45 -23.19 29.59 -4.72
CA VAL A 45 -24.06 30.29 -3.76
C VAL A 45 -25.21 30.99 -4.49
N VAL A 46 -24.94 31.61 -5.65
CA VAL A 46 -25.96 32.30 -6.45
C VAL A 46 -26.95 31.33 -7.11
N PHE A 47 -26.51 30.15 -7.54
CA PHE A 47 -27.38 29.15 -8.18
C PHE A 47 -27.95 28.10 -7.21
N GLY A 48 -27.29 27.86 -6.07
CA GLY A 48 -27.72 26.91 -5.03
C GLY A 48 -28.93 27.39 -4.22
N GLU A 49 -29.29 28.67 -4.29
CA GLU A 49 -30.60 29.16 -3.81
C GLU A 49 -31.76 28.72 -4.72
N PHE A 50 -31.49 28.30 -5.97
CA PHE A 50 -32.51 27.90 -6.95
C PHE A 50 -32.66 26.38 -7.12
N GLU A 51 -31.67 25.57 -6.75
CA GLU A 51 -31.73 24.10 -6.85
C GLU A 51 -31.52 23.42 -5.48
N GLY A 52 -32.50 22.63 -5.06
CA GLY A 52 -32.46 21.88 -3.81
C GLY A 52 -31.22 20.98 -3.72
N LYS A 53 -30.47 21.08 -2.61
CA LYS A 53 -29.21 20.38 -2.38
C LYS A 53 -29.35 18.87 -2.57
N SER A 54 -28.75 18.35 -3.64
CA SER A 54 -28.59 16.91 -3.87
C SER A 54 -27.40 16.37 -3.07
N ASP A 55 -27.57 15.22 -2.40
CA ASP A 55 -26.49 14.51 -1.70
C ASP A 55 -25.28 14.23 -2.61
N LEU A 56 -25.51 14.07 -3.92
CA LEU A 56 -24.46 13.86 -4.93
C LEU A 56 -23.56 15.10 -5.07
N LEU A 57 -24.14 16.30 -5.08
CA LEU A 57 -23.41 17.57 -5.22
C LEU A 57 -22.54 17.82 -3.97
N SER A 58 -23.11 17.62 -2.78
CA SER A 58 -22.33 17.74 -1.53
C SER A 58 -21.19 16.72 -1.42
N GLY A 59 -21.33 15.55 -2.04
CA GLY A 59 -20.27 14.56 -2.16
C GLY A 59 -19.13 15.03 -3.07
N LEU A 60 -19.47 15.59 -4.24
CA LEU A 60 -18.50 16.15 -5.18
C LEU A 60 -17.73 17.33 -4.56
N ASP A 61 -18.40 18.21 -3.81
CA ASP A 61 -17.77 19.32 -3.10
C ASP A 61 -16.73 18.84 -2.09
N LYS A 62 -17.06 17.84 -1.26
CA LYS A 62 -16.12 17.27 -0.28
C LYS A 62 -14.87 16.69 -0.94
N PHE A 63 -15.01 16.01 -2.08
CA PHE A 63 -13.85 15.48 -2.81
C PHE A 63 -13.01 16.61 -3.42
N GLY A 64 -13.66 17.66 -3.93
CA GLY A 64 -13.00 18.87 -4.42
C GLY A 64 -12.19 19.58 -3.33
N GLU A 65 -12.78 19.77 -2.14
CA GLU A 65 -12.12 20.38 -0.99
C GLU A 65 -10.93 19.56 -0.49
N GLN A 66 -11.09 18.24 -0.36
CA GLN A 66 -9.98 17.36 0.04
C GLN A 66 -8.81 17.39 -0.95
N ALA A 67 -9.10 17.35 -2.26
CA ALA A 67 -8.07 17.48 -3.28
C ALA A 67 -7.37 18.86 -3.20
N PHE A 68 -8.15 19.92 -2.98
CA PHE A 68 -7.64 21.28 -2.82
C PHE A 68 -6.74 21.45 -1.57
N ASP A 69 -7.12 20.85 -0.44
CA ASP A 69 -6.31 20.87 0.78
C ASP A 69 -4.97 20.13 0.60
N ILE A 70 -4.99 19.01 -0.11
CA ILE A 70 -3.77 18.28 -0.48
C ILE A 70 -2.88 19.12 -1.40
N LEU A 71 -3.46 19.81 -2.40
CA LEU A 71 -2.74 20.72 -3.31
C LEU A 71 -2.07 21.88 -2.57
N ARG A 72 -2.78 22.51 -1.62
CA ARG A 72 -2.28 23.66 -0.86
C ARG A 72 -1.23 23.26 0.17
N SER A 73 -1.31 22.03 0.70
CA SER A 73 -0.39 21.54 1.73
C SER A 73 1.03 21.37 1.19
N LYS A 74 1.94 22.22 1.65
CA LYS A 74 3.39 22.08 1.39
C LYS A 74 3.90 20.71 1.86
N ARG A 75 3.46 20.28 3.04
CA ARG A 75 3.81 18.97 3.62
C ARG A 75 3.38 17.82 2.70
N ALA A 76 2.18 17.88 2.14
CA ALA A 76 1.70 16.84 1.23
C ALA A 76 2.54 16.80 -0.05
N ARG A 77 2.80 17.95 -0.68
CA ARG A 77 3.64 18.03 -1.89
C ARG A 77 5.06 17.50 -1.65
N GLU A 78 5.69 17.86 -0.53
CA GLU A 78 7.03 17.39 -0.16
C GLU A 78 7.07 15.88 0.16
N ALA A 79 5.97 15.31 0.64
CA ALA A 79 5.88 13.87 0.90
C ALA A 79 5.94 13.04 -0.39
N PHE A 80 5.36 13.54 -1.49
CA PHE A 80 5.41 12.87 -2.79
C PHE A 80 6.72 13.08 -3.54
N ASP A 81 7.50 14.11 -3.21
CA ASP A 81 8.76 14.42 -3.86
C ASP A 81 9.89 13.49 -3.38
N VAL A 82 10.17 12.43 -4.14
CA VAL A 82 11.26 11.47 -3.84
C VAL A 82 12.67 12.07 -3.95
N SER A 83 12.85 13.20 -4.65
CA SER A 83 14.16 13.86 -4.79
C SER A 83 14.63 14.52 -3.49
N LYS A 84 13.73 14.64 -2.51
CA LYS A 84 14.02 15.15 -1.17
C LYS A 84 14.64 14.10 -0.25
N GLU A 85 14.72 12.83 -0.65
CA GLU A 85 15.45 11.82 0.11
C GLU A 85 16.96 11.94 -0.11
N SER A 86 17.75 11.54 0.90
CA SER A 86 19.20 11.54 0.75
C SER A 86 19.64 10.59 -0.38
N PRO A 87 20.71 10.92 -1.13
CA PRO A 87 21.23 10.05 -2.19
C PRO A 87 21.62 8.65 -1.70
N GLU A 88 22.11 8.56 -0.46
CA GLU A 88 22.52 7.30 0.17
C GLU A 88 21.34 6.37 0.39
N ILE A 89 20.22 6.91 0.92
CA ILE A 89 18.98 6.15 1.11
C ILE A 89 18.36 5.81 -0.25
N ALA A 90 18.23 6.79 -1.15
CA ALA A 90 17.61 6.59 -2.45
C ALA A 90 18.32 5.49 -3.28
N LYS A 91 19.65 5.41 -3.18
CA LYS A 91 20.46 4.38 -3.86
C LYS A 91 20.08 2.96 -3.46
N ALA A 92 19.68 2.73 -2.21
CA ALA A 92 19.33 1.39 -1.72
C ALA A 92 18.10 0.79 -2.43
N PHE A 93 17.20 1.63 -2.93
CA PHE A 93 15.98 1.20 -3.63
C PHE A 93 16.21 0.90 -5.12
N GLY A 94 17.35 1.33 -5.67
CA GLY A 94 17.65 1.22 -7.10
C GLY A 94 16.70 2.01 -8.00
N ASP A 95 16.85 1.85 -9.31
CA ASP A 95 16.17 2.71 -10.29
C ASP A 95 14.85 2.12 -10.83
N GLN A 96 14.47 0.96 -10.31
CA GLN A 96 13.32 0.19 -10.79
C GLN A 96 12.01 0.66 -10.16
N ALA A 97 10.92 0.46 -10.89
CA ALA A 97 9.61 1.01 -10.53
C ALA A 97 9.13 0.59 -9.14
N PHE A 98 9.31 -0.69 -8.78
CA PHE A 98 8.91 -1.19 -7.47
C PHE A 98 9.74 -0.54 -6.35
N GLY A 99 11.07 -0.49 -6.50
CA GLY A 99 11.95 0.16 -5.53
C GLY A 99 11.62 1.63 -5.31
N GLN A 100 11.38 2.38 -6.39
CA GLN A 100 10.98 3.78 -6.31
C GLN A 100 9.59 3.96 -5.66
N SER A 101 8.68 3.01 -5.83
CA SER A 101 7.39 3.00 -5.14
C SER A 101 7.54 2.70 -3.64
N CYS A 102 8.45 1.81 -3.26
CA CYS A 102 8.83 1.56 -1.86
C CYS A 102 9.48 2.79 -1.22
N LEU A 103 10.36 3.51 -1.94
CA LEU A 103 10.95 4.77 -1.48
C LEU A 103 9.87 5.84 -1.24
N LEU A 104 8.93 5.99 -2.17
CA LEU A 104 7.79 6.89 -1.95
C LEU A 104 6.98 6.47 -0.71
N ALA A 105 6.76 5.16 -0.52
CA ALA A 105 6.01 4.68 0.64
C ALA A 105 6.67 5.06 1.98
N THR A 106 7.99 4.98 2.11
CA THR A 106 8.68 5.38 3.34
C THR A 106 8.53 6.88 3.61
N ARG A 107 8.61 7.72 2.57
CA ARG A 107 8.37 9.17 2.67
C ARG A 107 6.94 9.52 3.05
N LEU A 108 5.96 8.80 2.51
CA LEU A 108 4.56 8.99 2.87
C LEU A 108 4.31 8.62 4.33
N VAL A 109 4.89 7.51 4.81
CA VAL A 109 4.82 7.11 6.23
C VAL A 109 5.47 8.16 7.13
N GLU A 110 6.66 8.64 6.78
CA GLU A 110 7.35 9.73 7.50
C GLU A 110 6.52 11.03 7.55
N ALA A 111 5.81 11.33 6.46
CA ALA A 111 4.91 12.46 6.38
C ALA A 111 3.58 12.25 7.15
N GLY A 112 3.34 11.06 7.71
CA GLY A 112 2.22 10.74 8.59
C GLY A 112 1.03 10.05 7.90
N VAL A 113 1.19 9.57 6.66
CA VAL A 113 0.17 8.77 5.99
C VAL A 113 0.01 7.44 6.71
N ARG A 114 -1.23 7.11 7.09
CA ARG A 114 -1.54 5.96 7.97
C ARG A 114 -1.69 4.62 7.24
N PHE A 115 -1.90 4.66 5.93
CA PHE A 115 -2.08 3.46 5.12
C PHE A 115 -1.55 3.70 3.71
N VAL A 116 -0.60 2.87 3.29
CA VAL A 116 0.02 2.94 1.96
C VAL A 116 -0.02 1.55 1.35
N THR A 117 -0.45 1.45 0.10
CA THR A 117 -0.45 0.20 -0.66
C THR A 117 0.52 0.32 -1.83
N VAL A 118 1.41 -0.66 -1.95
CA VAL A 118 2.33 -0.79 -3.10
C VAL A 118 1.98 -2.10 -3.80
N SER A 119 1.79 -2.04 -5.12
CA SER A 119 1.51 -3.22 -5.94
C SER A 119 2.73 -3.58 -6.77
N PHE A 120 3.04 -4.87 -6.85
CA PHE A 120 4.09 -5.40 -7.70
C PHE A 120 3.58 -6.59 -8.50
N GLY A 121 3.23 -6.35 -9.77
CA GLY A 121 2.72 -7.39 -10.67
C GLY A 121 3.81 -8.24 -11.33
N GLY A 122 3.38 -9.23 -12.11
CA GLY A 122 4.28 -10.08 -12.91
C GLY A 122 4.69 -11.39 -12.25
N TRP A 123 3.99 -11.82 -11.19
CA TRP A 123 4.24 -13.08 -10.47
C TRP A 123 3.46 -14.28 -11.02
N ASP A 124 2.61 -14.08 -12.04
CA ASP A 124 1.80 -15.12 -12.70
C ASP A 124 2.55 -15.85 -13.81
N THR A 125 3.67 -16.46 -13.44
CA THR A 125 4.65 -17.06 -14.35
C THR A 125 4.30 -18.50 -14.74
N HIS A 126 3.27 -18.66 -15.58
CA HIS A 126 2.91 -19.96 -16.20
C HIS A 126 3.92 -20.46 -17.24
N GLN A 127 4.91 -19.64 -17.59
CA GLN A 127 6.00 -19.96 -18.49
C GLN A 127 7.25 -19.15 -18.12
N ASN A 128 8.44 -19.60 -18.53
CA ASN A 128 9.71 -18.90 -18.33
C ASN A 128 9.91 -18.36 -16.89
N ASN A 129 9.50 -19.14 -15.88
CA ASN A 129 9.45 -18.69 -14.49
C ASN A 129 10.84 -18.34 -13.95
N PHE A 130 11.83 -19.19 -14.19
CA PHE A 130 13.15 -19.04 -13.59
C PHE A 130 13.88 -17.79 -14.08
N ASP A 131 13.83 -17.52 -15.38
CA ASP A 131 14.41 -16.33 -15.99
C ASP A 131 13.67 -15.07 -15.54
N THR A 132 12.33 -15.08 -15.56
CA THR A 132 11.51 -13.95 -15.08
C THR A 132 11.81 -13.63 -13.61
N LEU A 133 11.90 -14.65 -12.75
CA LEU A 133 12.21 -14.44 -11.34
C LEU A 133 13.64 -13.92 -11.15
N LYS A 134 14.63 -14.55 -11.77
CA LYS A 134 16.04 -14.21 -11.58
C LYS A 134 16.39 -12.83 -12.13
N ASN A 135 15.91 -12.49 -13.32
CA ASN A 135 16.37 -11.33 -14.06
C ASN A 135 15.43 -10.12 -13.96
N ARG A 136 14.19 -10.31 -13.46
CA ARG A 136 13.22 -9.22 -13.30
C ARG A 136 12.65 -9.11 -11.90
N ASN A 137 11.98 -10.14 -11.37
CA ASN A 137 11.15 -9.97 -10.19
C ASN A 137 11.94 -9.95 -8.88
N LEU A 138 12.80 -10.94 -8.66
CA LEU A 138 13.53 -11.10 -7.39
C LEU A 138 14.51 -9.94 -7.12
N PRO A 139 15.32 -9.45 -8.09
CA PRO A 139 16.19 -8.30 -7.84
C PRO A 139 15.44 -7.03 -7.46
N GLN A 140 14.27 -6.80 -8.09
CA GLN A 140 13.43 -5.65 -7.77
C GLN A 140 12.79 -5.79 -6.39
N LEU A 141 12.24 -6.97 -6.09
CA LEU A 141 11.64 -7.26 -4.78
C LEU A 141 12.66 -7.05 -3.66
N ASP A 142 13.86 -7.61 -3.83
CA ASP A 142 14.96 -7.54 -2.87
C ASP A 142 15.40 -6.09 -2.61
N ALA A 143 15.71 -5.33 -3.66
CA ALA A 143 16.09 -3.91 -3.52
C ALA A 143 14.98 -3.07 -2.89
N GLY A 144 13.73 -3.26 -3.32
CA GLY A 144 12.59 -2.50 -2.80
C GLY A 144 12.29 -2.78 -1.32
N LEU A 145 12.24 -4.06 -0.93
CA LEU A 145 11.96 -4.45 0.45
C LEU A 145 13.13 -4.17 1.39
N SER A 146 14.37 -4.49 0.99
CA SER A 146 15.56 -4.21 1.82
C SER A 146 15.72 -2.71 2.04
N GLY A 147 15.55 -1.89 1.01
CA GLY A 147 15.55 -0.43 1.10
C GLY A 147 14.44 0.07 2.03
N LEU A 148 13.23 -0.46 1.90
CA LEU A 148 12.08 -0.08 2.73
C LEU A 148 12.35 -0.39 4.21
N PHE A 149 12.74 -1.61 4.55
CA PHE A 149 12.99 -2.00 5.93
C PHE A 149 14.17 -1.24 6.54
N THR A 150 15.27 -1.12 5.81
CA THR A 150 16.46 -0.38 6.27
C THR A 150 16.14 1.09 6.52
N THR A 151 15.35 1.71 5.64
CA THR A 151 14.97 3.12 5.76
C THR A 151 13.97 3.35 6.90
N LEU A 152 12.97 2.48 7.06
CA LEU A 152 12.05 2.56 8.20
C LEU A 152 12.81 2.38 9.51
N ALA A 153 13.76 1.45 9.58
CA ALA A 153 14.59 1.25 10.75
C ALA A 153 15.49 2.45 11.05
N SER A 154 16.19 2.98 10.04
CA SER A 154 17.12 4.12 10.21
C SER A 154 16.41 5.41 10.63
N LYS A 155 15.14 5.58 10.24
CA LYS A 155 14.29 6.70 10.65
C LYS A 155 13.52 6.45 11.95
N GLY A 156 13.70 5.28 12.60
CA GLY A 156 12.98 4.92 13.82
C GLY A 156 11.47 4.69 13.62
N LEU A 157 11.04 4.45 12.39
CA LEU A 157 9.62 4.27 12.00
C LEU A 157 9.20 2.81 11.97
N LEU A 158 10.14 1.85 11.97
CA LEU A 158 9.82 0.42 11.84
C LEU A 158 8.96 -0.08 13.02
N GLU A 159 9.25 0.34 14.24
CA GLU A 159 8.48 -0.05 15.44
C GLU A 159 7.04 0.46 15.41
N SER A 160 6.78 1.59 14.75
CA SER A 160 5.44 2.18 14.63
C SER A 160 4.73 1.85 13.30
N THR A 161 5.36 1.09 12.41
CA THR A 161 4.85 0.80 11.07
C THR A 161 4.75 -0.71 10.85
N SER A 162 3.53 -1.23 10.75
CA SER A 162 3.31 -2.62 10.33
C SER A 162 3.47 -2.74 8.81
N VAL A 163 4.38 -3.61 8.36
CA VAL A 163 4.58 -3.93 6.94
C VAL A 163 4.01 -5.31 6.67
N PHE A 164 3.10 -5.40 5.71
CA PHE A 164 2.45 -6.64 5.29
C PHE A 164 2.66 -6.88 3.79
N VAL A 165 3.47 -7.88 3.46
CA VAL A 165 3.74 -8.29 2.08
C VAL A 165 3.08 -9.63 1.84
N THR A 166 2.11 -9.65 0.92
CA THR A 166 1.33 -10.84 0.59
C THR A 166 0.97 -10.88 -0.89
N GLY A 167 0.70 -12.09 -1.39
CA GLY A 167 0.02 -12.34 -2.65
C GLY A 167 -1.37 -12.95 -2.42
N GLU A 168 -1.95 -13.53 -3.48
CA GLU A 168 -3.28 -14.16 -3.44
C GLU A 168 -3.21 -15.68 -3.21
N PHE A 169 -2.21 -16.36 -3.79
CA PHE A 169 -1.97 -17.79 -3.67
C PHE A 169 -0.53 -18.14 -4.07
N GLY A 170 -0.09 -19.35 -3.73
CA GLY A 170 1.24 -19.84 -4.10
C GLY A 170 1.31 -20.43 -5.51
N ARG A 171 2.44 -21.07 -5.78
CA ARG A 171 2.77 -21.67 -7.08
C ARG A 171 3.07 -23.15 -6.95
N THR A 172 2.68 -23.95 -7.95
CA THR A 172 2.87 -25.40 -7.91
C THR A 172 4.33 -25.76 -7.63
N PRO A 173 4.62 -26.71 -6.71
CA PRO A 173 5.99 -27.18 -6.49
C PRO A 173 6.58 -27.88 -7.71
N LYS A 174 5.71 -28.54 -8.49
CA LYS A 174 6.06 -29.15 -9.77
C LYS A 174 6.09 -28.08 -10.87
N VAL A 175 7.18 -28.07 -11.64
CA VAL A 175 7.36 -27.23 -12.83
C VAL A 175 6.53 -27.80 -13.98
N ASN A 176 5.82 -26.94 -14.70
CA ASN A 176 5.01 -27.32 -15.86
C ASN A 176 5.88 -27.47 -17.13
N GLN A 177 5.29 -27.92 -18.24
CA GLN A 177 6.02 -28.18 -19.49
C GLN A 177 6.65 -26.92 -20.13
N ARG A 178 6.26 -25.72 -19.70
CA ARG A 178 6.73 -24.43 -20.24
C ARG A 178 7.77 -23.75 -19.34
N ALA A 179 8.40 -24.52 -18.44
CA ALA A 179 9.27 -24.01 -17.40
C ALA A 179 8.59 -22.95 -16.51
N GLY A 180 7.27 -23.08 -16.34
CA GLY A 180 6.44 -22.25 -15.46
C GLY A 180 5.97 -22.99 -14.21
N ARG A 181 5.15 -22.30 -13.40
CA ARG A 181 4.43 -22.90 -12.26
C ARG A 181 2.98 -22.40 -12.26
N ASP A 182 2.05 -23.31 -11.99
CA ASP A 182 0.61 -23.03 -12.05
C ASP A 182 0.08 -22.58 -10.68
N HIS A 183 -1.21 -22.22 -10.62
CA HIS A 183 -1.85 -21.73 -9.39
C HIS A 183 -1.90 -22.81 -8.31
N TRP A 184 -1.63 -22.41 -7.06
CA TRP A 184 -1.56 -23.34 -5.95
C TRP A 184 -2.09 -22.73 -4.65
N ALA A 185 -3.37 -22.98 -4.37
CA ALA A 185 -4.05 -22.45 -3.19
C ALA A 185 -3.68 -23.14 -1.86
N ARG A 186 -3.02 -24.31 -1.91
CA ARG A 186 -2.73 -25.11 -0.72
C ARG A 186 -1.62 -24.55 0.17
N ALA A 187 -0.71 -23.77 -0.39
CA ALA A 187 0.43 -23.22 0.33
C ALA A 187 0.86 -21.90 -0.28
N MET A 188 1.13 -20.91 0.57
CA MET A 188 1.77 -19.64 0.25
C MET A 188 2.55 -19.16 1.47
N PHE A 189 3.32 -18.09 1.31
CA PHE A 189 3.96 -17.40 2.43
C PHE A 189 3.50 -15.94 2.46
N VAL A 190 3.63 -15.33 3.63
CA VAL A 190 3.49 -13.89 3.84
C VAL A 190 4.72 -13.39 4.59
N LEU A 191 5.08 -12.12 4.38
CA LEU A 191 6.11 -11.46 5.18
C LEU A 191 5.45 -10.36 6.00
N LEU A 192 5.60 -10.47 7.32
CA LEU A 192 5.14 -9.51 8.32
C LEU A 192 6.35 -8.95 9.06
N ALA A 193 6.38 -7.63 9.28
CA ALA A 193 7.47 -6.97 10.00
C ALA A 193 7.04 -5.60 10.56
N GLY A 194 7.77 -5.12 11.57
CA GLY A 194 7.51 -3.85 12.22
C GLY A 194 6.24 -3.84 13.07
N GLY A 195 5.81 -2.67 13.54
CA GLY A 195 4.58 -2.52 14.32
C GLY A 195 4.56 -3.33 15.61
N GLY A 196 5.72 -3.47 16.26
CA GLY A 196 5.89 -4.28 17.48
C GLY A 196 5.87 -5.81 17.25
N MET A 197 5.80 -6.29 16.01
CA MET A 197 5.92 -7.71 15.71
C MET A 197 7.38 -8.18 15.85
N ARG A 198 7.57 -9.36 16.45
CA ARG A 198 8.88 -10.00 16.57
C ARG A 198 9.38 -10.49 15.21
N GLY A 199 10.41 -9.83 14.68
CA GLY A 199 11.07 -10.22 13.43
C GLY A 199 12.11 -11.33 13.59
N GLY A 200 12.76 -11.70 12.48
CA GLY A 200 13.92 -12.62 12.48
C GLY A 200 13.57 -14.10 12.67
N GLN A 201 12.34 -14.49 12.37
CA GLN A 201 11.84 -15.86 12.54
C GLN A 201 11.07 -16.35 11.32
N VAL A 202 11.00 -17.68 11.18
CA VAL A 202 10.13 -18.37 10.24
C VAL A 202 9.08 -19.10 11.05
N ILE A 203 7.80 -18.83 10.79
CA ILE A 203 6.67 -19.44 11.52
C ILE A 203 5.92 -20.34 10.55
N GLY A 204 5.84 -21.63 10.90
CA GLY A 204 5.26 -22.66 10.05
C GLY A 204 6.26 -23.23 9.03
N GLU A 205 5.87 -24.32 8.39
CA GLU A 205 6.68 -25.03 7.40
C GLU A 205 5.79 -25.76 6.41
N SER A 206 6.28 -25.97 5.18
CA SER A 206 5.67 -26.85 4.19
C SER A 206 6.22 -28.27 4.31
N ASN A 207 5.47 -29.27 3.85
CA ASN A 207 5.96 -30.65 3.76
C ASN A 207 7.22 -30.77 2.88
N ASP A 208 7.88 -31.93 2.90
CA ASP A 208 9.12 -32.20 2.14
C ASP A 208 9.00 -31.95 0.62
N LYS A 209 7.77 -31.87 0.09
CA LYS A 209 7.48 -31.59 -1.32
C LYS A 209 7.11 -30.14 -1.59
N GLY A 210 7.02 -29.28 -0.57
CA GLY A 210 6.58 -27.89 -0.65
C GLY A 210 5.11 -27.71 -1.03
N GLN A 211 4.28 -28.74 -0.88
CA GLN A 211 2.93 -28.80 -1.44
C GLN A 211 1.83 -28.26 -0.52
N GLU A 212 1.99 -28.41 0.78
CA GLU A 212 1.01 -28.00 1.78
C GLU A 212 1.73 -27.82 3.13
N PRO A 213 1.13 -27.13 4.11
CA PRO A 213 1.68 -27.04 5.47
C PRO A 213 1.98 -28.44 6.03
N ALA A 214 3.19 -28.66 6.56
CA ALA A 214 3.55 -29.94 7.17
C ALA A 214 2.98 -30.07 8.59
N SER A 215 2.91 -28.94 9.29
CA SER A 215 2.47 -28.82 10.68
C SER A 215 1.29 -27.86 10.78
N ARG A 216 1.15 -27.15 11.91
CA ARG A 216 0.04 -26.22 12.19
C ARG A 216 -0.14 -25.25 11.00
N PRO A 217 -1.23 -25.36 10.21
CA PRO A 217 -1.47 -24.41 9.13
C PRO A 217 -1.78 -23.04 9.74
N ILE A 218 -1.22 -22.00 9.13
CA ILE A 218 -1.58 -20.61 9.41
C ILE A 218 -2.55 -20.18 8.32
N THR A 219 -3.75 -19.80 8.74
CA THR A 219 -4.83 -19.39 7.83
C THR A 219 -4.72 -17.90 7.47
N PRO A 220 -5.30 -17.46 6.33
CA PRO A 220 -5.39 -16.03 6.01
C PRO A 220 -6.10 -15.22 7.10
N ASP A 221 -7.10 -15.82 7.76
CA ASP A 221 -7.82 -15.20 8.88
C ASP A 221 -6.89 -14.95 10.09
N GLU A 222 -6.01 -15.90 10.45
CA GLU A 222 -5.03 -15.71 11.52
C GLU A 222 -3.98 -14.63 11.19
N VAL A 223 -3.55 -14.57 9.92
CA VAL A 223 -2.65 -13.50 9.43
C VAL A 223 -3.34 -12.14 9.53
N ALA A 224 -4.59 -12.05 9.06
CA ALA A 224 -5.37 -10.81 9.13
C ALA A 224 -5.63 -10.38 10.58
N ALA A 225 -6.03 -11.30 11.47
CA ALA A 225 -6.25 -11.03 12.88
C ALA A 225 -4.99 -10.47 13.56
N SER A 226 -3.83 -11.08 13.27
CA SER A 226 -2.53 -10.64 13.80
C SER A 226 -2.14 -9.27 13.27
N PHE A 227 -2.35 -9.00 11.97
CA PHE A 227 -2.07 -7.68 11.40
C PHE A 227 -2.98 -6.58 11.98
N TYR A 228 -4.28 -6.84 12.16
CA TYR A 228 -5.16 -5.87 12.84
C TYR A 228 -4.77 -5.64 14.29
N HIS A 229 -4.35 -6.70 14.99
CA HIS A 229 -3.84 -6.58 16.35
C HIS A 229 -2.61 -5.67 16.44
N SER A 230 -1.65 -5.77 15.51
CA SER A 230 -0.48 -4.87 15.47
C SER A 230 -0.85 -3.40 15.19
N LEU A 231 -2.03 -3.15 14.62
CA LEU A 231 -2.59 -1.81 14.43
C LEU A 231 -3.43 -1.32 15.63
N GLY A 232 -3.60 -2.14 16.68
CA GLY A 232 -4.49 -1.84 17.81
C GLY A 232 -5.98 -1.90 17.46
N ILE A 233 -6.35 -2.61 16.39
CA ILE A 233 -7.73 -2.77 15.93
C ILE A 233 -8.27 -4.10 16.43
N ASP A 234 -9.44 -4.08 17.07
CA ASP A 234 -10.19 -5.29 17.39
C ASP A 234 -10.70 -5.95 16.10
N HIS A 235 -10.04 -7.03 15.70
CA HIS A 235 -10.38 -7.80 14.50
C HIS A 235 -11.73 -8.51 14.57
N THR A 236 -12.31 -8.68 15.77
CA THR A 236 -13.61 -9.32 15.96
C THR A 236 -14.78 -8.35 15.81
N LYS A 237 -14.49 -7.05 15.66
CA LYS A 237 -15.51 -6.01 15.55
C LYS A 237 -16.41 -6.25 14.33
N GLU A 238 -17.71 -6.13 14.58
CA GLU A 238 -18.75 -6.21 13.56
C GLU A 238 -19.24 -4.81 13.19
N TYR A 239 -19.31 -4.53 11.89
CA TYR A 239 -19.93 -3.34 11.33
C TYR A 239 -21.23 -3.69 10.64
N HIS A 240 -22.22 -2.80 10.75
CA HIS A 240 -23.49 -2.95 10.04
C HIS A 240 -23.47 -2.03 8.81
N THR A 241 -23.71 -2.62 7.64
CA THR A 241 -23.85 -1.84 6.40
C THR A 241 -25.12 -0.97 6.45
N ASN A 242 -25.25 -0.03 5.50
CA ASN A 242 -26.44 0.82 5.39
C ASN A 242 -27.77 0.06 5.16
N ILE A 243 -27.70 -1.24 4.85
CA ILE A 243 -28.85 -2.16 4.71
C ILE A 243 -28.99 -3.13 5.90
N GLY A 244 -28.26 -2.89 7.00
CA GLY A 244 -28.31 -3.70 8.22
C GLY A 244 -27.57 -5.04 8.14
N ARG A 245 -26.86 -5.33 7.04
CA ARG A 245 -26.07 -6.57 6.94
C ARG A 245 -24.83 -6.47 7.85
N PRO A 246 -24.61 -7.44 8.77
CA PRO A 246 -23.41 -7.50 9.58
C PRO A 246 -22.20 -7.95 8.75
N VAL A 247 -21.06 -7.29 8.96
CA VAL A 247 -19.76 -7.58 8.37
C VAL A 247 -18.70 -7.49 9.46
N MET A 248 -18.16 -8.64 9.87
CA MET A 248 -16.99 -8.68 10.75
C MET A 248 -15.71 -8.37 9.98
N ILE A 249 -14.73 -7.75 10.64
CA ILE A 249 -13.42 -7.49 10.05
C ILE A 249 -12.69 -8.81 9.74
N VAL A 250 -12.57 -9.70 10.73
CA VAL A 250 -12.06 -11.08 10.60
C VAL A 250 -13.00 -12.02 11.34
N ARG A 251 -13.38 -13.14 10.73
CA ARG A 251 -14.44 -14.02 11.26
C ARG A 251 -13.90 -15.11 12.17
N GLU A 252 -12.83 -15.80 11.76
CA GLU A 252 -12.41 -17.06 12.41
C GLU A 252 -10.92 -17.05 12.83
N GLY A 253 -10.24 -15.92 12.68
CA GLY A 253 -8.80 -15.79 12.93
C GLY A 253 -8.44 -15.64 14.40
N LYS A 254 -7.42 -16.40 14.82
CA LYS A 254 -6.73 -16.19 16.11
C LYS A 254 -5.40 -15.49 15.87
N LEU A 255 -4.86 -14.84 16.91
CA LEU A 255 -3.53 -14.26 16.83
C LEU A 255 -2.47 -15.38 16.65
N ILE A 256 -1.47 -15.12 15.81
CA ILE A 256 -0.27 -15.94 15.70
C ILE A 256 0.62 -15.55 16.89
N PRO A 257 0.70 -16.36 17.96
CA PRO A 257 1.34 -15.94 19.21
C PRO A 257 2.83 -15.64 19.02
N GLU A 258 3.51 -16.34 18.11
CA GLU A 258 4.94 -16.15 17.85
C GLU A 258 5.28 -14.74 17.35
N LEU A 259 4.32 -14.00 16.78
CA LEU A 259 4.53 -12.62 16.36
C LEU A 259 4.61 -11.62 17.53
N PHE A 260 4.10 -11.97 18.72
CA PHE A 260 3.93 -11.05 19.84
C PHE A 260 4.52 -11.55 21.17
N ALA A 261 5.28 -12.66 21.14
CA ALA A 261 5.85 -13.34 22.30
C ALA A 261 7.35 -13.08 22.50
#